data_AF-A0A653IZI8-F1
#
_entry.id   AF-A0A653IZI8-F1
#
_cell.length_a   1.000
_cell.length_b   1.000
_cell.length_c   1.000
_cell.angle_alpha   90.00
_cell.angle_beta   90.00
_cell.angle_gamma   90.00
#
_symmetry.space_group_name_H-M   'P 1'
#
loop_
_entity.id
_entity.type
_entity.pdbx_description
1 polymer ?
#
loop_
_entity_poly.entity_id
_entity_poly.type
_entity_poly.pdbx_seq_one_letter_code
_entity_poly.pdbx_strand_id
1 'polypeptide(L)'
;MSVTVKAPPSTNLSLPNSDLVQRAGTLDGSASSSDKLTGVKGHNSFFFDYDGKSGSDQITNFERDDVLVLKGMLADGNGDGLIAFSKSKLSLGGTDKVTITGVSALRYLGTDEAGLSVYANAAVKPKGAIEGTIGDDALGGALPAAKKAVFFYDTGLDIHLGDDRIDNFDSNDLLVTTSALSSTKLDNHGSINLAGVSEDLGTIDFNGAQVGGLEFDGSVTHGGMTYYVYSQEGSSVGLADLAF
;
A
#
# COMPACT_ATOMS: atom_id res chain seq x y z
N MET A 1 23.90 30.60 -8.15
CA MET A 1 23.18 29.33 -7.86
C MET A 1 22.03 29.26 -8.84
N SER A 2 22.05 28.28 -9.74
CA SER A 2 20.95 28.08 -10.70
C SER A 2 19.96 27.13 -10.04
N VAL A 3 18.75 27.61 -9.77
CA VAL A 3 17.66 26.77 -9.29
C VAL A 3 17.12 26.02 -10.50
N THR A 4 17.41 24.73 -10.61
CA THR A 4 16.75 23.87 -11.61
C THR A 4 15.33 23.63 -11.13
N VAL A 5 14.38 24.40 -11.65
CA VAL A 5 12.96 24.14 -11.43
C VAL A 5 12.61 22.92 -12.28
N LYS A 6 12.37 21.77 -11.65
CA LYS A 6 11.78 20.60 -12.33
C LYS A 6 10.43 21.05 -12.87
N ALA A 7 10.22 20.94 -14.19
CA ALA A 7 8.91 21.22 -14.76
C ALA A 7 7.87 20.33 -14.07
N PRO A 8 6.68 20.86 -13.74
CA PRO A 8 5.63 20.03 -13.16
C PRO A 8 5.36 18.83 -14.08
N PRO A 9 5.05 17.65 -13.52
CA PRO A 9 4.67 16.49 -14.33
C PRO A 9 3.59 16.88 -15.34
N SER A 10 3.68 16.37 -16.56
CA SER A 10 2.61 16.56 -17.54
C SER A 10 1.37 15.85 -17.03
N THR A 11 0.30 16.60 -16.76
CA THR A 11 -0.99 16.03 -16.35
C THR A 11 -1.71 15.47 -17.57
N ASN A 12 -2.17 14.23 -17.47
CA ASN A 12 -3.09 13.65 -18.44
C ASN A 12 -4.50 14.15 -18.12
N LEU A 13 -5.03 15.02 -18.98
CA LEU A 13 -6.36 15.61 -18.82
C LEU A 13 -7.51 14.61 -19.02
N SER A 14 -7.24 13.41 -19.53
CA SER A 14 -8.26 12.34 -19.61
C SER A 14 -8.42 11.55 -18.31
N LEU A 15 -7.51 11.74 -17.34
CA LEU A 15 -7.52 11.05 -16.07
C LEU A 15 -7.94 11.98 -14.93
N PRO A 16 -8.47 11.44 -13.82
CA PRO A 16 -8.69 12.21 -12.61
C PRO A 16 -7.43 12.97 -12.15
N ASN A 17 -7.63 14.10 -11.49
CA ASN A 17 -6.54 14.87 -10.89
C ASN A 17 -6.14 14.26 -9.55
N SER A 18 -5.43 13.12 -9.61
CA SER A 18 -4.87 12.40 -8.45
C SER A 18 -3.47 11.88 -8.80
N ASP A 19 -2.53 12.01 -7.88
CA ASP A 19 -1.15 11.53 -8.07
C ASP A 19 -1.09 10.03 -8.35
N LEU A 20 -2.06 9.26 -7.84
CA LEU A 20 -2.17 7.83 -8.08
C LEU A 20 -2.36 7.48 -9.56
N VAL A 21 -3.04 8.31 -10.33
CA VAL A 21 -3.34 8.04 -11.76
C VAL A 21 -2.62 9.02 -12.70
N GLN A 22 -1.99 10.06 -12.16
CA GLN A 22 -1.14 10.97 -12.93
C GLN A 22 0.33 10.52 -12.97
N ARG A 23 0.72 9.52 -12.17
CA ARG A 23 2.09 8.98 -12.19
C ARG A 23 2.42 8.24 -13.49
N ALA A 24 3.72 8.20 -13.79
CA ALA A 24 4.25 7.36 -14.85
C ALA A 24 3.89 5.88 -14.59
N GLY A 25 3.60 5.13 -15.65
CA GLY A 25 3.12 3.74 -15.52
C GLY A 25 1.61 3.61 -15.33
N THR A 26 0.83 4.70 -15.38
CA THR A 26 -0.63 4.57 -15.38
C THR A 26 -1.17 4.02 -16.69
N LEU A 27 -2.00 2.98 -16.61
CA LEU A 27 -2.75 2.38 -17.71
C LEU A 27 -4.24 2.58 -17.49
N ASP A 28 -4.90 3.26 -18.43
CA ASP A 28 -6.34 3.51 -18.40
C ASP A 28 -7.11 2.38 -19.10
N GLY A 29 -7.91 1.64 -18.34
CA GLY A 29 -8.80 0.58 -18.80
C GLY A 29 -10.26 1.01 -18.93
N SER A 30 -10.55 2.32 -18.90
CA SER A 30 -11.93 2.82 -18.86
C SER A 30 -12.63 2.83 -20.24
N ALA A 31 -11.93 2.43 -21.31
CA ALA A 31 -12.50 2.35 -22.65
C ALA A 31 -13.49 1.19 -22.76
N SER A 32 -14.52 1.32 -23.60
CA SER A 32 -15.52 0.24 -23.79
C SER A 32 -15.06 -0.97 -24.61
N SER A 33 -13.81 -0.96 -25.07
CA SER A 33 -13.14 -2.08 -25.75
C SER A 33 -12.64 -3.10 -24.74
N SER A 34 -12.49 -4.37 -25.15
CA SER A 34 -11.76 -5.34 -24.33
C SER A 34 -10.27 -5.23 -24.61
N ASP A 35 -9.52 -4.68 -23.66
CA ASP A 35 -8.13 -4.31 -23.83
C ASP A 35 -7.18 -5.19 -23.00
N LYS A 36 -5.92 -5.24 -23.45
CA LYS A 36 -4.83 -5.86 -22.70
C LYS A 36 -3.92 -4.78 -22.16
N LEU A 37 -4.00 -4.54 -20.85
CA LEU A 37 -3.16 -3.62 -20.10
C LEU A 37 -1.94 -4.40 -19.57
N THR A 38 -0.73 -3.97 -19.93
CA THR A 38 0.51 -4.66 -19.52
C THR A 38 1.36 -3.71 -18.70
N GLY A 39 1.56 -4.04 -17.42
CA GLY A 39 2.45 -3.29 -16.55
C GLY A 39 3.87 -3.25 -17.10
N VAL A 40 4.53 -2.11 -16.89
CA VAL A 40 5.95 -1.93 -17.21
C VAL A 40 6.79 -2.03 -15.94
N LYS A 41 8.11 -1.97 -16.08
CA LYS A 41 9.00 -1.98 -14.90
C LYS A 41 8.75 -0.75 -14.02
N GLY A 42 8.59 -0.98 -12.72
CA GLY A 42 8.33 0.05 -11.71
C GLY A 42 6.85 0.08 -11.31
N HIS A 43 6.47 1.07 -10.50
CA HIS A 43 5.11 1.22 -9.98
C HIS A 43 4.12 1.56 -11.11
N ASN A 44 3.08 0.74 -11.28
CA ASN A 44 1.99 0.99 -12.21
C ASN A 44 0.68 1.25 -11.46
N SER A 45 -0.17 2.06 -12.08
CA SER A 45 -1.58 2.18 -11.71
C SER A 45 -2.45 1.67 -12.84
N PHE A 46 -3.36 0.75 -12.54
CA PHE A 46 -4.39 0.32 -13.48
C PHE A 46 -5.69 1.02 -13.10
N PHE A 47 -6.12 1.98 -13.91
CA PHE A 47 -7.29 2.80 -13.63
C PHE A 47 -8.51 2.32 -14.41
N PHE A 48 -9.67 2.24 -13.73
CA PHE A 48 -10.97 2.03 -14.37
C PHE A 48 -12.03 2.98 -13.79
N ASP A 49 -12.75 3.68 -14.65
CA ASP A 49 -13.99 4.37 -14.28
C ASP A 49 -15.15 3.34 -14.19
N TYR A 50 -15.53 2.99 -12.96
CA TYR A 50 -16.55 1.98 -12.64
C TYR A 50 -17.94 2.34 -13.18
N ASP A 51 -18.22 3.63 -13.40
CA ASP A 51 -19.48 4.10 -13.98
C ASP A 51 -19.55 3.87 -15.52
N GLY A 52 -18.41 3.54 -16.14
CA GLY A 52 -18.29 3.17 -17.54
C GLY A 52 -18.57 1.68 -17.80
N LYS A 53 -18.77 1.33 -19.08
CA LYS A 53 -18.62 -0.05 -19.53
C LYS A 53 -17.19 -0.21 -20.04
N SER A 54 -16.37 -1.02 -19.38
CA SER A 54 -14.97 -1.31 -19.74
C SER A 54 -14.83 -2.56 -20.61
N GLY A 55 -15.86 -3.41 -20.70
CA GLY A 55 -15.79 -4.64 -21.50
C GLY A 55 -15.17 -5.80 -20.73
N SER A 56 -14.23 -6.54 -21.33
CA SER A 56 -13.62 -7.75 -20.76
C SER A 56 -12.10 -7.67 -20.81
N ASP A 57 -11.54 -6.81 -19.97
CA ASP A 57 -10.13 -6.48 -19.98
C ASP A 57 -9.24 -7.55 -19.37
N GLN A 58 -7.95 -7.44 -19.69
CA GLN A 58 -6.90 -8.27 -19.16
C GLN A 58 -5.76 -7.39 -18.65
N ILE A 59 -5.41 -7.54 -17.39
CA ILE A 59 -4.18 -7.02 -16.82
C ILE A 59 -3.14 -8.15 -16.79
N THR A 60 -1.97 -7.86 -17.37
CA THR A 60 -0.77 -8.70 -17.27
C THR A 60 0.37 -7.92 -16.65
N ASN A 61 1.26 -8.61 -15.92
CA ASN A 61 2.30 -8.00 -15.10
C ASN A 61 1.72 -7.01 -14.09
N PHE A 62 0.72 -7.46 -13.32
CA PHE A 62 0.33 -6.75 -12.09
C PHE A 62 1.27 -7.26 -11.00
N GLU A 63 2.35 -6.54 -10.81
CA GLU A 63 3.37 -6.87 -9.84
C GLU A 63 2.92 -6.46 -8.43
N ARG A 64 3.78 -6.69 -7.44
CA ARG A 64 3.44 -6.53 -6.03
C ARG A 64 3.47 -5.08 -5.55
N ASP A 65 4.12 -4.22 -6.32
CA ASP A 65 4.26 -2.78 -6.15
C ASP A 65 3.28 -1.97 -7.03
N ASP A 66 2.34 -2.65 -7.69
CA ASP A 66 1.28 -2.04 -8.50
C ASP A 66 -0.01 -1.85 -7.72
N VAL A 67 -0.84 -0.91 -8.18
CA VAL A 67 -2.20 -0.70 -7.65
C VAL A 67 -3.28 -0.78 -8.74
N LEU A 68 -4.45 -1.25 -8.34
CA LEU A 68 -5.69 -1.06 -9.07
C LEU A 68 -6.42 0.14 -8.46
N VAL A 69 -6.78 1.11 -9.30
CA VAL A 69 -7.48 2.33 -8.89
C VAL A 69 -8.83 2.39 -9.59
N LEU A 70 -9.88 2.60 -8.83
CA LEU A 70 -11.25 2.60 -9.35
C LEU A 70 -11.98 3.89 -8.95
N LYS A 71 -12.76 4.44 -9.87
CA LYS A 71 -13.75 5.46 -9.52
C LYS A 71 -15.02 4.77 -9.04
N GLY A 72 -15.07 4.38 -7.77
CA GLY A 72 -16.11 3.52 -7.20
C GLY A 72 -15.47 2.34 -6.46
N MET A 73 -16.27 1.58 -5.71
CA MET A 73 -15.75 0.54 -4.79
C MET A 73 -16.19 -0.86 -5.20
N LEU A 74 -15.26 -1.81 -5.13
CA LEU A 74 -15.53 -3.24 -5.28
C LEU A 74 -16.35 -3.77 -4.09
N ALA A 75 -17.21 -4.73 -4.35
CA ALA A 75 -17.98 -5.41 -3.30
C ALA A 75 -17.11 -6.45 -2.57
N ASP A 76 -16.88 -6.23 -1.28
CA ASP A 76 -16.40 -7.25 -0.34
C ASP A 76 -17.60 -8.01 0.25
N GLY A 77 -17.96 -9.12 -0.41
CA GLY A 77 -19.20 -9.84 -0.10
C GLY A 77 -19.19 -10.59 1.23
N ASN A 78 -18.02 -10.96 1.76
CA ASN A 78 -17.88 -11.67 3.04
C ASN A 78 -17.28 -10.79 4.15
N GLY A 79 -16.85 -9.57 3.83
CA GLY A 79 -16.40 -8.58 4.81
C GLY A 79 -15.07 -8.94 5.48
N ASP A 80 -14.22 -9.71 4.79
CA ASP A 80 -12.92 -10.13 5.32
C ASP A 80 -11.78 -9.16 4.95
N GLY A 81 -12.10 -8.08 4.23
CA GLY A 81 -11.16 -7.08 3.76
C GLY A 81 -10.43 -7.46 2.47
N LEU A 82 -10.77 -8.61 1.86
CA LEU A 82 -10.16 -9.11 0.63
C LEU A 82 -11.18 -9.26 -0.49
N ILE A 83 -10.83 -8.74 -1.66
CA ILE A 83 -11.61 -8.97 -2.88
C ILE A 83 -11.08 -10.23 -3.56
N ALA A 84 -11.70 -11.37 -3.28
CA ALA A 84 -11.32 -12.67 -3.83
C ALA A 84 -11.72 -12.83 -5.31
N PHE A 85 -10.84 -13.46 -6.09
CA PHE A 85 -11.06 -13.63 -7.53
C PHE A 85 -11.79 -14.93 -7.83
N SER A 86 -12.62 -14.93 -8.86
CA SER A 86 -13.23 -16.16 -9.39
C SER A 86 -12.52 -16.58 -10.66
N LYS A 87 -11.71 -17.66 -10.61
CA LYS A 87 -10.92 -18.15 -11.75
C LYS A 87 -10.06 -17.05 -12.38
N SER A 88 -9.35 -16.28 -11.56
CA SER A 88 -8.52 -15.12 -11.95
C SER A 88 -9.28 -13.94 -12.55
N LYS A 89 -10.61 -13.90 -12.39
CA LYS A 89 -11.44 -12.77 -12.79
C LYS A 89 -11.90 -11.98 -11.58
N LEU A 90 -11.70 -10.67 -11.68
CA LEU A 90 -12.27 -9.68 -10.80
C LEU A 90 -13.54 -9.11 -11.45
N SER A 91 -14.61 -9.02 -10.68
CA SER A 91 -15.84 -8.35 -11.10
C SER A 91 -15.72 -6.87 -10.76
N LEU A 92 -15.79 -6.00 -11.76
CA LEU A 92 -15.81 -4.54 -11.58
C LEU A 92 -17.24 -4.02 -11.45
N GLY A 93 -18.21 -4.87 -11.13
CA GLY A 93 -19.62 -4.50 -11.07
C GLY A 93 -20.38 -4.73 -12.39
N GLY A 94 -21.71 -4.86 -12.30
CA GLY A 94 -22.55 -5.12 -13.47
C GLY A 94 -22.12 -6.38 -14.24
N THR A 95 -21.81 -6.21 -15.53
CA THR A 95 -21.30 -7.28 -16.41
C THR A 95 -19.78 -7.26 -16.56
N ASP A 96 -19.12 -6.25 -16.04
CA ASP A 96 -17.74 -5.90 -16.38
C ASP A 96 -16.76 -6.69 -15.53
N LYS A 97 -15.72 -7.19 -16.20
CA LYS A 97 -14.76 -8.11 -15.60
C LYS A 97 -13.38 -7.82 -16.13
N VAL A 98 -12.42 -7.77 -15.23
CA VAL A 98 -11.00 -7.75 -15.56
C VAL A 98 -10.37 -9.06 -15.15
N THR A 99 -9.57 -9.65 -16.03
CA THR A 99 -8.72 -10.80 -15.69
C THR A 99 -7.35 -10.28 -15.27
N ILE A 100 -6.90 -10.58 -14.06
CA ILE A 100 -5.54 -10.20 -13.62
C ILE A 100 -4.71 -11.47 -13.46
N THR A 101 -3.65 -11.59 -14.26
CA THR A 101 -2.80 -12.77 -14.25
C THR A 101 -1.92 -12.79 -13.01
N GLY A 102 -1.85 -13.92 -12.30
CA GLY A 102 -0.96 -14.10 -11.14
C GLY A 102 -1.50 -13.55 -9.81
N VAL A 103 -2.68 -12.93 -9.81
CA VAL A 103 -3.33 -12.38 -8.61
C VAL A 103 -4.58 -13.19 -8.27
N SER A 104 -4.73 -13.57 -7.00
CA SER A 104 -5.88 -14.35 -6.51
C SER A 104 -6.84 -13.54 -5.64
N ALA A 105 -6.36 -12.44 -5.06
CA ALA A 105 -7.16 -11.52 -4.27
C ALA A 105 -6.49 -10.14 -4.23
N LEU A 106 -7.31 -9.12 -4.04
CA LEU A 106 -6.85 -7.76 -3.74
C LEU A 106 -7.21 -7.40 -2.30
N ARG A 107 -6.43 -6.52 -1.69
CA ARG A 107 -6.76 -5.88 -0.41
C ARG A 107 -7.09 -4.41 -0.68
N TYR A 108 -8.04 -3.88 0.07
CA TYR A 108 -8.42 -2.47 -0.04
C TYR A 108 -7.46 -1.60 0.78
N LEU A 109 -7.00 -0.50 0.17
CA LEU A 109 -6.08 0.46 0.78
C LEU A 109 -6.74 1.80 1.11
N GLY A 110 -8.04 1.96 0.92
CA GLY A 110 -8.71 3.24 1.19
C GLY A 110 -9.06 4.04 -0.07
N THR A 111 -9.52 5.27 0.16
CA THR A 111 -9.95 6.21 -0.88
C THR A 111 -9.05 7.43 -0.86
N ASP A 112 -8.54 7.84 -2.01
CA ASP A 112 -7.75 9.07 -2.11
C ASP A 112 -8.61 10.36 -2.01
N GLU A 113 -7.96 11.52 -1.98
CA GLU A 113 -8.63 12.82 -1.92
C GLU A 113 -9.53 13.12 -3.14
N ALA A 114 -9.28 12.46 -4.28
CA ALA A 114 -10.08 12.57 -5.48
C ALA A 114 -11.30 11.63 -5.49
N GLY A 115 -11.48 10.83 -4.43
CA GLY A 115 -12.57 9.87 -4.30
C GLY A 115 -12.33 8.53 -5.02
N LEU A 116 -11.09 8.22 -5.38
CA LEU A 116 -10.72 6.97 -6.04
C LEU A 116 -10.40 5.88 -5.00
N SER A 117 -11.04 4.73 -5.14
CA SER A 117 -10.78 3.55 -4.31
C SER A 117 -9.53 2.81 -4.81
N VAL A 118 -8.65 2.46 -3.89
CA VAL A 118 -7.33 1.88 -4.21
C VAL A 118 -7.21 0.47 -3.67
N TYR A 119 -6.67 -0.41 -4.48
CA TYR A 119 -6.48 -1.82 -4.17
C TYR A 119 -5.08 -2.28 -4.56
N ALA A 120 -4.54 -3.22 -3.81
CA ALA A 120 -3.23 -3.82 -4.12
C ALA A 120 -3.25 -5.33 -3.90
N ASN A 121 -2.18 -6.02 -4.35
CA ASN A 121 -2.11 -7.48 -4.30
C ASN A 121 -2.18 -8.00 -2.85
N ALA A 122 -3.20 -8.80 -2.52
CA ALA A 122 -3.40 -9.29 -1.16
C ALA A 122 -2.23 -10.11 -0.62
N ALA A 123 -1.48 -10.78 -1.50
CA ALA A 123 -0.35 -11.64 -1.13
C ALA A 123 0.88 -10.88 -0.62
N VAL A 124 0.84 -9.54 -0.59
CA VAL A 124 1.93 -8.70 -0.07
C VAL A 124 1.80 -8.50 1.44
N LYS A 125 0.58 -8.50 1.98
CA LYS A 125 0.36 -8.26 3.41
C LYS A 125 0.80 -9.47 4.25
N PRO A 126 1.69 -9.30 5.26
CA PRO A 126 2.02 -10.36 6.19
C PRO A 126 0.78 -10.86 6.94
N LYS A 127 0.80 -12.14 7.32
CA LYS A 127 -0.35 -12.78 7.96
C LYS A 127 -0.66 -12.15 9.32
N GLY A 128 -1.89 -11.67 9.46
CA GLY A 128 -2.39 -11.09 10.71
C GLY A 128 -1.86 -9.68 11.02
N ALA A 129 -1.16 -9.05 10.08
CA ALA A 129 -0.70 -7.67 10.24
C ALA A 129 -1.87 -6.68 10.23
N ILE A 130 -1.75 -5.66 11.07
CA ILE A 130 -2.53 -4.42 11.01
C ILE A 130 -1.85 -3.57 9.94
N GLU A 131 -2.60 -3.09 8.96
CA GLU A 131 -2.02 -2.36 7.81
C GLU A 131 -2.38 -0.89 7.91
N GLY A 132 -1.38 -0.01 7.81
CA GLY A 132 -1.59 1.41 7.56
C GLY A 132 -2.01 1.60 6.11
N THR A 133 -3.03 2.42 5.88
CA THR A 133 -3.71 2.54 4.59
C THR A 133 -3.80 4.00 4.15
N ILE A 134 -4.40 4.31 3.01
CA ILE A 134 -4.62 5.69 2.59
C ILE A 134 -5.58 6.36 3.59
N GLY A 135 -5.05 7.36 4.28
CA GLY A 135 -5.77 8.18 5.27
C GLY A 135 -5.03 8.18 6.61
N ASP A 136 -5.37 9.12 7.48
CA ASP A 136 -4.70 9.25 8.77
C ASP A 136 -5.38 8.32 9.79
N ASP A 137 -4.71 7.22 10.12
CA ASP A 137 -5.24 6.16 10.97
C ASP A 137 -4.71 6.25 12.42
N ALA A 138 -5.56 5.88 13.39
CA ALA A 138 -5.15 5.64 14.77
C ALA A 138 -5.17 4.12 15.03
N LEU A 139 -4.00 3.50 14.96
CA LEU A 139 -3.80 2.06 15.10
C LEU A 139 -3.42 1.70 16.55
N GLY A 140 -3.94 0.58 17.05
CA GLY A 140 -3.70 0.14 18.43
C GLY A 140 -2.76 -1.04 18.53
N GLY A 141 -1.72 -0.92 19.37
CA GLY A 141 -0.85 -1.99 19.86
C GLY A 141 -1.63 -3.10 20.55
N ALA A 142 -1.02 -4.28 20.62
CA ALA A 142 -1.69 -5.44 21.16
C ALA A 142 -1.83 -5.34 22.69
N LEU A 143 -3.07 -5.28 23.19
CA LEU A 143 -3.35 -5.37 24.63
C LEU A 143 -3.83 -6.78 25.04
N PRO A 144 -3.35 -7.34 26.17
CA PRO A 144 -2.27 -6.82 27.03
C PRO A 144 -0.87 -7.02 26.39
N ALA A 145 0.15 -6.31 26.89
CA ALA A 145 1.58 -6.28 26.48
C ALA A 145 2.31 -7.65 26.37
N ALA A 146 1.63 -8.77 26.54
CA ALA A 146 2.15 -10.11 26.22
C ALA A 146 1.75 -10.57 24.81
N LYS A 147 0.97 -9.77 24.08
CA LYS A 147 0.59 -10.03 22.70
C LYS A 147 1.47 -9.18 21.78
N LYS A 148 1.79 -9.74 20.62
CA LYS A 148 2.51 -9.07 19.54
C LYS A 148 1.51 -8.52 18.53
N ALA A 149 1.68 -7.26 18.13
CA ALA A 149 1.11 -6.71 16.91
C ALA A 149 2.19 -6.59 15.84
N VAL A 150 1.77 -6.73 14.58
CA VAL A 150 2.61 -6.44 13.41
C VAL A 150 1.92 -5.31 12.66
N PHE A 151 2.53 -4.13 12.64
CA PHE A 151 2.10 -2.99 11.87
C PHE A 151 2.81 -3.02 10.53
N PHE A 152 2.04 -3.02 9.45
CA PHE A 152 2.53 -3.19 8.09
C PHE A 152 2.22 -1.97 7.25
N TYR A 153 3.24 -1.44 6.58
CA TYR A 153 3.14 -0.32 5.66
C TYR A 153 3.76 -0.73 4.32
N ASP A 154 2.94 -0.82 3.26
CA ASP A 154 3.41 -1.23 1.94
C ASP A 154 4.05 -0.05 1.18
N THR A 155 5.17 0.44 1.70
CA THR A 155 5.91 1.59 1.15
C THR A 155 6.50 1.33 -0.25
N GLY A 156 6.54 0.08 -0.68
CA GLY A 156 6.91 -0.34 -2.02
C GLY A 156 5.87 0.03 -3.09
N LEU A 157 4.64 0.39 -2.71
CA LEU A 157 3.62 0.90 -3.64
C LEU A 157 3.91 2.34 -4.12
N ASP A 158 4.78 3.05 -3.41
CA ASP A 158 5.17 4.44 -3.70
C ASP A 158 3.94 5.38 -3.77
N ILE A 159 3.04 5.25 -2.78
CA ILE A 159 1.85 6.08 -2.60
C ILE A 159 1.82 6.66 -1.18
N HIS A 160 1.15 7.80 -0.99
CA HIS A 160 0.95 8.38 0.33
C HIS A 160 0.01 7.49 1.16
N LEU A 161 0.50 6.95 2.28
CA LEU A 161 -0.20 6.05 3.20
C LEU A 161 -0.69 6.77 4.48
N GLY A 162 -0.77 8.10 4.45
CA GLY A 162 -1.34 8.90 5.53
C GLY A 162 -0.36 9.24 6.66
N ASP A 163 -0.81 10.13 7.54
CA ASP A 163 -0.10 10.51 8.76
C ASP A 163 -0.71 9.78 9.95
N ASP A 164 -0.17 8.59 10.21
CA ASP A 164 -0.71 7.64 11.16
C ASP A 164 -0.20 7.85 12.58
N ARG A 165 -0.99 7.36 13.54
CA ARG A 165 -0.58 7.20 14.93
C ARG A 165 -0.70 5.76 15.37
N ILE A 166 0.34 5.20 15.98
CA ILE A 166 0.30 3.91 16.65
C ILE A 166 0.29 4.12 18.17
N ASP A 167 -0.85 3.80 18.79
CA ASP A 167 -1.05 3.85 20.23
C ASP A 167 -0.53 2.57 20.90
N ASN A 168 0.29 2.68 21.95
CA ASN A 168 0.86 1.55 22.72
C ASN A 168 1.78 0.62 21.91
N PHE A 169 2.62 1.16 21.02
CA PHE A 169 3.71 0.38 20.42
C PHE A 169 4.74 0.02 21.50
N ASP A 170 4.96 -1.27 21.75
CA ASP A 170 5.88 -1.76 22.79
C ASP A 170 6.94 -2.76 22.28
N SER A 171 7.77 -3.25 23.20
CA SER A 171 8.89 -4.19 22.92
C SER A 171 8.49 -5.57 22.38
N ASN A 172 7.20 -5.83 22.15
CA ASN A 172 6.68 -7.04 21.54
C ASN A 172 6.07 -6.79 20.15
N ASP A 173 5.99 -5.53 19.72
CA ASP A 173 5.41 -5.15 18.45
C ASP A 173 6.48 -5.02 17.35
N LEU A 174 6.05 -5.23 16.11
CA LEU A 174 6.88 -5.04 14.93
C LEU A 174 6.29 -3.95 14.04
N LEU A 175 7.17 -3.11 13.50
CA LEU A 175 6.91 -2.31 12.31
C LEU A 175 7.54 -3.03 11.10
N VAL A 176 6.77 -3.18 10.03
CA VAL A 176 7.20 -3.86 8.80
C VAL A 176 6.90 -2.96 7.61
N THR A 177 7.92 -2.72 6.79
CA THR A 177 7.81 -1.93 5.54
C THR A 177 8.32 -2.72 4.34
N THR A 178 7.90 -2.37 3.12
CA THR A 178 8.42 -3.00 1.87
C THR A 178 9.53 -2.20 1.19
N SER A 179 9.81 -0.99 1.69
CA SER A 179 11.02 -0.19 1.44
C SER A 179 11.68 0.16 2.76
N ALA A 180 13.02 0.19 2.81
CA ALA A 180 13.75 0.48 4.04
C ALA A 180 13.49 1.92 4.52
N LEU A 181 13.29 2.08 5.83
CA LEU A 181 13.29 3.39 6.47
C LEU A 181 14.66 4.08 6.31
N SER A 182 14.64 5.39 6.08
CA SER A 182 15.86 6.20 5.90
C SER A 182 16.66 6.38 7.19
N SER A 183 15.99 6.20 8.34
CA SER A 183 16.52 6.33 9.69
C SER A 183 15.66 5.46 10.61
N THR A 184 16.22 4.92 11.69
CA THR A 184 15.44 4.32 12.79
C THR A 184 15.30 5.26 13.99
N LYS A 185 15.96 6.42 13.92
CA LYS A 185 15.85 7.48 14.91
C LYS A 185 14.54 8.24 14.70
N LEU A 186 13.76 8.35 15.77
CA LEU A 186 12.56 9.17 15.82
C LEU A 186 12.89 10.66 15.93
N ASP A 187 11.98 11.49 15.46
CA ASP A 187 12.08 12.94 15.62
C ASP A 187 11.73 13.39 17.05
N ASN A 188 11.66 14.71 17.28
CA ASN A 188 11.35 15.26 18.60
C ASN A 188 9.89 15.05 19.05
N HIS A 189 9.02 14.60 18.14
CA HIS A 189 7.63 14.26 18.39
C HIS A 189 7.44 12.76 18.64
N GLY A 190 8.46 11.94 18.39
CA GLY A 190 8.36 10.48 18.47
C GLY A 190 7.87 9.87 17.16
N SER A 191 8.05 10.57 16.05
CA SER A 191 7.57 10.18 14.74
C SER A 191 8.70 9.71 13.82
N ILE A 192 8.33 8.93 12.81
CA ILE A 192 9.20 8.52 11.71
C ILE A 192 8.51 8.76 10.37
N ASN A 193 9.28 9.18 9.37
CA ASN A 193 8.77 9.34 8.01
C ASN A 193 8.86 8.02 7.25
N LEU A 194 7.79 7.70 6.53
CA LEU A 194 7.79 6.65 5.54
C LEU A 194 8.39 7.20 4.25
N ALA A 195 9.35 6.48 3.68
CA ALA A 195 10.04 6.87 2.46
C ALA A 195 10.09 5.72 1.46
N GLY A 196 9.95 6.07 0.18
CA GLY A 196 10.05 5.15 -0.96
C GLY A 196 10.99 5.73 -2.02
N VAL A 197 10.58 5.59 -3.28
CA VAL A 197 11.21 6.33 -4.39
C VAL A 197 10.72 7.78 -4.38
N SER A 198 9.46 7.99 -3.98
CA SER A 198 8.93 9.27 -3.54
C SER A 198 9.46 9.60 -2.13
N GLU A 199 9.68 10.90 -1.86
CA GLU A 199 10.26 11.35 -0.60
C GLU A 199 9.24 11.42 0.55
N ASP A 200 7.95 11.29 0.24
CA ASP A 200 6.87 11.42 1.21
C ASP A 200 5.79 10.36 0.94
N LEU A 201 5.79 9.32 1.79
CA LEU A 201 4.75 8.29 1.82
C LEU A 201 3.86 8.43 3.06
N GLY A 202 3.98 9.54 3.81
CA GLY A 202 3.33 9.74 5.09
C GLY A 202 4.24 9.50 6.30
N THR A 203 3.64 9.52 7.49
CA THR A 203 4.36 9.46 8.76
C THR A 203 3.72 8.47 9.73
N ILE A 204 4.51 8.03 10.72
CA ILE A 204 4.01 7.25 11.85
C ILE A 204 4.45 7.95 13.14
N ASP A 205 3.49 8.41 13.94
CA ASP A 205 3.68 8.87 15.31
C ASP A 205 3.43 7.72 16.30
N PHE A 206 4.40 7.40 17.15
CA PHE A 206 4.26 6.35 18.18
C PHE A 206 3.61 6.85 19.49
N ASN A 207 2.93 8.01 19.45
CA ASN A 207 2.18 8.63 20.54
C ASN A 207 2.96 8.77 21.87
N GLY A 208 4.20 9.26 21.76
CA GLY A 208 4.91 9.89 22.86
C GLY A 208 5.86 9.01 23.70
N ALA A 209 7.04 9.58 23.96
CA ALA A 209 8.06 9.37 25.00
C ALA A 209 8.54 7.94 25.41
N GLN A 210 7.81 6.85 25.16
CA GLN A 210 8.22 5.51 25.58
C GLN A 210 9.06 4.78 24.53
N VAL A 211 8.81 5.03 23.24
CA VAL A 211 9.65 4.54 22.16
C VAL A 211 10.87 5.44 22.08
N GLY A 212 12.00 5.00 22.66
CA GLY A 212 13.26 5.74 22.63
C GLY A 212 13.90 5.79 21.24
N GLY A 213 13.53 4.83 20.39
CA GLY A 213 14.00 4.65 19.04
C GLY A 213 13.51 3.32 18.48
N LEU A 214 13.71 3.12 17.18
CA LEU A 214 13.57 1.81 16.56
C LEU A 214 14.96 1.18 16.34
N GLU A 215 15.00 -0.14 16.33
CA GLU A 215 16.12 -0.92 15.81
C GLU A 215 15.71 -1.69 14.55
N PHE A 216 16.69 -1.99 13.69
CA PHE A 216 16.47 -2.76 12.47
C PHE A 216 16.79 -4.24 12.74
N ASP A 217 15.77 -5.09 12.68
CA ASP A 217 15.88 -6.52 13.00
C ASP A 217 16.34 -7.37 11.81
N GLY A 218 16.35 -6.77 10.62
CA GLY A 218 16.75 -7.42 9.38
C GLY A 218 15.66 -7.34 8.31
N SER A 219 15.92 -8.02 7.20
CA SER A 219 14.97 -8.13 6.10
C SER A 219 14.81 -9.56 5.61
N VAL A 220 13.64 -9.86 5.04
CA VAL A 220 13.34 -11.14 4.43
C VAL A 220 12.69 -10.93 3.07
N THR A 221 13.08 -11.74 2.09
CA THR A 221 12.37 -11.82 0.82
C THR A 221 11.33 -12.93 0.88
N HIS A 222 10.06 -12.58 0.69
CA HIS A 222 8.96 -13.54 0.60
C HIS A 222 8.11 -13.23 -0.62
N GLY A 223 7.81 -14.25 -1.43
CA GLY A 223 6.98 -14.07 -2.64
C GLY A 223 7.57 -13.14 -3.71
N GLY A 224 8.85 -12.76 -3.61
CA GLY A 224 9.50 -11.80 -4.51
C GLY A 224 9.53 -10.36 -4.00
N MET A 225 8.92 -10.05 -2.86
CA MET A 225 9.04 -8.75 -2.17
C MET A 225 10.00 -8.86 -1.00
N THR A 226 10.72 -7.77 -0.73
CA THR A 226 11.55 -7.65 0.46
C THR A 226 10.79 -6.90 1.53
N TYR A 227 10.80 -7.44 2.73
CA TYR A 227 10.20 -6.86 3.93
C TYR A 227 11.31 -6.46 4.87
N TYR A 228 11.26 -5.23 5.37
CA TYR A 228 12.18 -4.66 6.34
C TYR A 228 11.47 -4.63 7.69
N VAL A 229 12.08 -5.22 8.70
CA VAL A 229 11.47 -5.40 10.02
C VAL A 229 12.20 -4.53 11.04
N TYR A 230 11.41 -3.84 11.84
CA TYR A 230 11.87 -2.94 12.89
C TYR A 230 11.09 -3.22 14.17
N SER A 231 11.75 -3.02 15.31
CA SER A 231 11.13 -3.08 16.62
C SER A 231 11.58 -1.90 17.47
N GLN A 232 10.97 -1.71 18.63
CA GLN A 232 11.50 -0.79 19.63
C GLN A 232 12.93 -1.20 20.03
N GLU A 233 13.83 -0.23 20.26
CA GLU A 233 15.18 -0.51 20.76
C GLU A 233 15.16 -1.37 22.04
N GLY A 234 15.92 -2.47 22.04
CA GLY A 234 15.99 -3.41 23.17
C GLY A 234 14.83 -4.41 23.21
N SER A 235 14.12 -4.55 22.09
CA SER A 235 13.06 -5.54 21.91
C SER A 235 13.60 -6.97 21.98
N SER A 236 12.70 -7.91 22.28
CA SER A 236 12.99 -9.35 22.22
C SER A 236 12.35 -10.04 21.01
N VAL A 237 11.48 -9.35 20.28
CA VAL A 237 10.91 -9.80 19.01
C VAL A 237 11.73 -9.25 17.83
N GLY A 238 11.60 -9.87 16.66
CA GLY A 238 12.23 -9.35 15.45
C GLY A 238 11.85 -10.11 14.18
N LEU A 239 12.77 -10.26 13.22
CA LEU A 239 12.48 -10.89 11.93
C LEU A 239 11.85 -12.30 12.03
N ALA A 240 12.27 -13.10 13.02
CA ALA A 240 11.77 -14.46 13.22
C ALA A 240 10.29 -14.50 13.66
N ASP A 241 9.74 -13.36 14.08
CA ASP A 241 8.38 -13.21 14.56
C ASP A 241 7.38 -12.85 13.45
N LEU A 242 7.85 -12.55 12.23
CA LEU A 242 7.02 -12.24 11.08
C LEU A 242 6.45 -13.52 10.44
N ALA A 243 5.15 -13.51 10.12
CA ALA A 243 4.45 -14.62 9.46
C ALA A 243 3.88 -14.20 8.10
N PHE A 244 3.85 -15.16 7.17
CA PHE A 244 3.27 -15.03 5.83
C PHE A 244 2.17 -16.09 5.62
#